data_AF-A0A377W652-F1
#
_entry.id   AF-A0A377W652-F1
#
_cell.length_a   1.000
_cell.length_b   1.000
_cell.length_c   1.000
_cell.angle_alpha   90.00
_cell.angle_beta   90.00
_cell.angle_gamma   90.00
#
_symmetry.space_group_name_H-M   'P 1'
#
loop_
_entity.id
_entity.type
_entity.pdbx_description
1 polymer ?
#
loop_
_entity_poly.entity_id
_entity_poly.type
_entity_poly.pdbx_seq_one_letter_code
_entity_poly.pdbx_strand_id
1 'polypeptide(L)'
;MRSPALASLPARCYQHLEQLRKGLPGRFKTESAIARPEDRALLKRELHKAECLGRTADGKVIYLWQRNGQEDAPLLRELGRLREIAFRAVGEGSGKRRDIDGYDDDYLHLILWDEEDLEIVGAYRFMPTAIQLAKRGLEGIYSYSLFHYDGRMDDVLQHGIELGRSFIQPRYWGRSRAGLPVVRHRRLSGALSALSLSVWSGVDFWRIAARDLLVAFYRMWFPATHPLAESRRPYPASLPDVLAQFWAGRITTTTWPG
;
A
#
# COMPACT_ATOMS: atom_id res chain seq x y z
N MET A 1 50.01 7.43 2.73
CA MET A 1 48.97 7.36 1.67
C MET A 1 47.64 7.75 2.29
N ARG A 2 47.08 8.91 1.93
CA ARG A 2 45.79 9.38 2.44
C ARG A 2 44.66 8.64 1.70
N SER A 3 43.73 8.06 2.46
CA SER A 3 42.50 7.45 1.96
C SER A 3 41.74 8.46 1.08
N PRO A 4 41.20 8.08 -0.09
CA PRO A 4 40.51 9.02 -0.96
C PRO A 4 39.26 9.53 -0.25
N ALA A 5 39.22 10.85 -0.05
CA ALA A 5 38.16 11.54 0.67
C ALA A 5 36.79 11.18 0.10
N LEU A 6 35.87 10.80 0.99
CA LEU A 6 34.43 10.84 0.73
C LEU A 6 34.08 12.24 0.23
N ALA A 7 33.82 12.38 -1.07
CA ALA A 7 33.39 13.66 -1.63
C ALA A 7 32.18 14.17 -0.84
N SER A 8 32.24 15.44 -0.40
CA SER A 8 31.18 16.08 0.37
C SER A 8 29.85 15.99 -0.39
N LEU A 9 28.71 15.94 0.33
CA LEU A 9 27.38 15.86 -0.28
C LEU A 9 27.17 16.91 -1.39
N PRO A 10 27.60 18.18 -1.24
CA PRO A 10 27.56 19.17 -2.32
C PRO A 10 28.32 18.73 -3.58
N ALA A 11 29.55 18.21 -3.44
CA ALA A 11 30.34 17.75 -4.58
C ALA A 11 29.66 16.58 -5.32
N ARG A 12 29.00 15.69 -4.58
CA ARG A 12 28.21 14.59 -5.16
C ARG A 12 26.97 15.12 -5.89
N CYS A 13 26.29 16.15 -5.37
CA CYS A 13 25.18 16.82 -6.04
C CYS A 13 25.61 17.49 -7.35
N TYR A 14 26.73 18.21 -7.35
CA TYR A 14 27.28 18.79 -8.58
C TYR A 14 27.61 17.72 -9.63
N GLN A 15 28.26 16.63 -9.22
CA GLN A 15 28.56 15.51 -10.13
C GLN A 15 27.30 14.84 -10.68
N HIS A 16 26.25 14.72 -9.86
CA HIS A 16 24.96 14.20 -10.30
C HIS A 16 24.33 15.07 -11.40
N LEU A 17 24.26 16.39 -11.17
CA LEU A 17 23.71 17.34 -12.14
C LEU A 17 24.52 17.35 -13.44
N GLU A 18 25.84 17.27 -13.35
CA GLU A 18 26.71 17.24 -14.53
C GLU A 18 26.57 15.94 -15.34
N GLN A 19 26.32 14.81 -14.69
CA GLN A 19 26.00 13.54 -15.38
C GLN A 19 24.66 13.63 -16.10
N LEU A 20 23.62 14.16 -15.44
CA LEU A 20 22.30 14.34 -16.05
C LEU A 20 22.38 15.27 -17.27
N ARG A 21 23.15 16.36 -17.19
CA ARG A 21 23.39 17.27 -18.32
C ARG A 21 24.01 16.57 -19.53
N LYS A 22 24.82 15.54 -19.31
CA LYS A 22 25.47 14.72 -20.35
C LYS A 22 24.61 13.54 -20.83
N GLY A 23 23.37 13.40 -20.34
CA GLY A 23 22.51 12.25 -20.64
C GLY A 23 22.97 10.95 -19.98
N LEU A 24 23.90 11.01 -19.01
CA LEU A 24 24.37 9.88 -18.25
C LEU A 24 23.48 9.65 -17.01
N PRO A 25 23.36 8.40 -16.52
CA PRO A 25 22.64 8.13 -15.27
C PRO A 25 23.30 8.87 -14.11
N GLY A 26 22.48 9.61 -13.36
CA GLY A 26 22.95 10.40 -12.22
C GLY A 26 23.33 9.54 -11.01
N ARG A 27 24.19 10.08 -10.13
CA ARG A 27 24.67 9.42 -8.89
C ARG A 27 23.64 9.16 -7.78
N PHE A 28 22.43 9.70 -7.90
CA PHE A 28 21.40 9.61 -6.87
C PHE A 28 20.16 9.01 -7.50
N LYS A 29 19.46 8.19 -6.73
CA LYS A 29 18.09 7.82 -7.05
C LYS A 29 17.25 9.08 -6.90
N THR A 30 16.64 9.52 -7.99
CA THR A 30 15.75 10.68 -8.01
C THR A 30 14.30 10.21 -8.09
N GLU A 31 13.39 11.06 -7.65
CA GLU A 31 11.96 10.85 -7.77
C GLU A 31 11.37 11.97 -8.63
N SER A 32 10.33 11.64 -9.40
CA SER A 32 9.56 12.65 -10.12
C SER A 32 8.82 13.55 -9.14
N ALA A 33 8.63 14.82 -9.50
CA ALA A 33 7.74 15.70 -8.76
C ALA A 33 6.31 15.13 -8.75
N ILE A 34 5.69 15.09 -7.56
CA ILE A 34 4.30 14.67 -7.40
C ILE A 34 3.41 15.57 -8.28
N ALA A 35 2.38 14.98 -8.88
CA ALA A 35 1.44 15.72 -9.70
C ALA A 35 0.77 16.87 -8.93
N ARG A 36 0.32 17.89 -9.66
CA ARG A 36 -0.50 18.97 -9.08
C ARG A 36 -1.87 18.41 -8.67
N PRO A 37 -2.51 18.97 -7.63
CA PRO A 37 -3.86 18.58 -7.24
C PRO A 37 -4.85 18.80 -8.37
N GLU A 38 -5.83 17.90 -8.48
CA GLU A 38 -7.02 18.13 -9.31
C GLU A 38 -7.94 19.19 -8.66
N ASP A 39 -8.81 19.81 -9.45
CA ASP A 39 -9.72 20.84 -8.96
C ASP A 39 -10.74 20.27 -7.95
N ARG A 40 -10.88 20.91 -6.78
CA ARG A 40 -11.74 20.40 -5.70
C ARG A 40 -13.22 20.41 -6.06
N ALA A 41 -13.68 21.41 -6.80
CA ALA A 41 -15.07 21.48 -7.23
C ALA A 41 -15.39 20.38 -8.26
N LEU A 42 -14.46 20.10 -9.18
CA LEU A 42 -14.51 18.96 -10.08
C LEU A 42 -14.56 17.64 -9.32
N LEU A 43 -13.66 17.42 -8.35
CA LEU A 43 -13.64 16.19 -7.55
C LEU A 43 -14.97 15.96 -6.82
N LYS A 44 -15.49 17.00 -6.16
CA LYS A 44 -16.80 16.95 -5.50
C LYS A 44 -17.92 16.58 -6.47
N ARG A 45 -17.95 17.22 -7.64
CA ARG A 45 -18.96 16.94 -8.68
C ARG A 45 -18.87 15.50 -9.18
N GLU A 46 -17.68 14.96 -9.40
CA GLU A 46 -17.52 13.58 -9.83
C GLU A 46 -17.89 12.58 -8.73
N LEU A 47 -17.57 12.87 -7.46
CA LEU A 47 -17.99 12.04 -6.32
C LEU A 47 -19.51 12.01 -6.15
N HIS A 48 -20.21 13.13 -6.39
CA HIS A 48 -21.67 13.15 -6.34
C HIS A 48 -22.35 12.26 -7.41
N LYS A 49 -21.64 11.89 -8.48
CA LYS A 49 -22.12 10.91 -9.47
C LYS A 49 -21.83 9.47 -9.05
N ALA A 50 -20.93 9.26 -8.10
CA ALA A 50 -20.57 7.96 -7.59
C ALA A 50 -21.64 7.45 -6.60
N GLU A 51 -21.62 6.14 -6.34
CA GLU A 51 -22.56 5.54 -5.40
C GLU A 51 -22.20 5.98 -3.96
N CYS A 52 -23.15 6.59 -3.25
CA CYS A 52 -22.98 6.97 -1.85
C CYS A 52 -23.36 5.78 -0.95
N LEU A 53 -22.39 5.28 -0.19
CA LEU A 53 -22.57 4.14 0.70
C LEU A 53 -22.97 4.53 2.12
N GLY A 54 -22.85 5.81 2.47
CA GLY A 54 -23.23 6.32 3.79
C GLY A 54 -22.24 7.34 4.35
N ARG A 55 -22.30 7.54 5.67
CA ARG A 55 -21.43 8.47 6.41
C ARG A 55 -20.78 7.79 7.61
N THR A 56 -19.58 8.23 7.96
CA THR A 56 -18.90 7.85 9.20
C THR A 56 -19.44 8.65 10.39
N ALA A 57 -19.09 8.23 11.61
CA ALA A 57 -19.51 8.90 12.85
C ALA A 57 -19.00 10.36 12.95
N ASP A 58 -17.87 10.67 12.32
CA ASP A 58 -17.28 12.01 12.20
C ASP A 58 -17.76 12.78 10.96
N GLY A 59 -18.86 12.35 10.33
CA GLY A 59 -19.55 13.10 9.28
C GLY A 59 -18.98 12.95 7.86
N LYS A 60 -17.86 12.23 7.69
CA LYS A 60 -17.25 11.97 6.37
C LYS A 60 -18.12 11.07 5.53
N VAL A 61 -18.15 11.32 4.22
CA VAL A 61 -18.99 10.60 3.27
C VAL A 61 -18.21 9.46 2.64
N ILE A 62 -18.83 8.31 2.48
CA ILE A 62 -18.22 7.14 1.85
C ILE A 62 -18.81 6.98 0.46
N TYR A 63 -17.96 7.06 -0.55
CA TYR A 63 -18.32 6.85 -1.95
C TYR A 63 -17.70 5.58 -2.51
N LEU A 64 -18.40 4.93 -3.41
CA LEU A 64 -17.91 3.83 -4.22
C LEU A 64 -17.80 4.26 -5.67
N TRP A 65 -16.59 4.25 -6.19
CA TRP A 65 -16.28 4.71 -7.55
C TRP A 65 -15.50 3.65 -8.33
N GLN A 66 -15.74 3.59 -9.64
CA GLN A 66 -15.01 2.74 -10.58
C GLN A 66 -14.85 3.51 -11.88
N ARG A 67 -13.73 3.34 -12.59
CA ARG A 67 -13.46 4.11 -13.81
C ARG A 67 -14.50 3.87 -14.91
N ASN A 68 -14.97 2.63 -15.07
CA ASN A 68 -16.00 2.25 -16.04
C ASN A 68 -15.76 2.79 -17.47
N GLY A 69 -14.49 2.79 -17.92
CA GLY A 69 -14.13 3.23 -19.27
C GLY A 69 -14.09 4.75 -19.48
N GLN A 70 -14.24 5.57 -18.43
CA GLN A 70 -14.12 7.02 -18.55
C GLN A 70 -12.73 7.41 -19.07
N GLU A 71 -12.70 8.18 -20.16
CA GLU A 71 -11.45 8.72 -20.72
C GLU A 71 -10.84 9.75 -19.77
N ASP A 72 -11.64 10.73 -19.35
CA ASP A 72 -11.26 11.70 -18.32
C ASP A 72 -11.67 11.22 -16.92
N ALA A 73 -10.68 10.79 -16.14
CA ALA A 73 -10.88 10.27 -14.79
C ALA A 73 -10.12 11.12 -13.74
N PRO A 74 -10.60 12.32 -13.38
CA PRO A 74 -9.96 13.18 -12.38
C PRO A 74 -9.87 12.50 -11.01
N LEU A 75 -10.87 11.69 -10.64
CA LEU A 75 -10.83 10.93 -9.38
C LEU A 75 -9.67 9.95 -9.34
N LEU A 76 -9.43 9.20 -10.42
CA LEU A 76 -8.29 8.28 -10.47
C LEU A 76 -6.95 9.02 -10.42
N ARG A 77 -6.85 10.16 -11.13
CA ARG A 77 -5.64 10.99 -11.10
C ARG A 77 -5.35 11.52 -9.70
N GLU A 78 -6.39 11.94 -8.98
CA GLU A 78 -6.25 12.44 -7.61
C GLU A 78 -5.93 11.31 -6.63
N LEU A 79 -6.61 10.16 -6.72
CA LEU A 79 -6.30 8.98 -5.91
C LEU A 79 -4.83 8.58 -6.07
N GLY A 80 -4.33 8.53 -7.30
CA GLY A 80 -2.92 8.22 -7.56
C GLY A 80 -1.94 9.27 -7.01
N ARG A 81 -2.31 10.56 -7.05
CA ARG A 81 -1.52 11.64 -6.45
C ARG A 81 -1.44 11.48 -4.93
N LEU A 82 -2.57 11.21 -4.28
CA LEU A 82 -2.68 11.11 -2.83
C LEU A 82 -2.04 9.83 -2.28
N ARG A 83 -2.15 8.72 -3.00
CA ARG A 83 -1.40 7.48 -2.73
C ARG A 83 0.10 7.74 -2.75
N GLU A 84 0.61 8.39 -3.79
CA GLU A 84 2.04 8.69 -3.89
C GLU A 84 2.52 9.58 -2.72
N ILE A 85 1.72 10.56 -2.30
CA ILE A 85 2.01 11.39 -1.12
C ILE A 85 2.08 10.53 0.14
N ALA A 86 1.08 9.69 0.38
CA ALA A 86 0.99 8.86 1.57
C ALA A 86 2.11 7.80 1.61
N PHE A 87 2.40 7.15 0.49
CA PHE A 87 3.41 6.10 0.39
C PHE A 87 4.83 6.66 0.47
N ARG A 88 5.13 7.80 -0.16
CA ARG A 88 6.44 8.46 0.01
C ARG A 88 6.70 8.86 1.46
N ALA A 89 5.67 9.32 2.17
CA ALA A 89 5.80 9.72 3.57
C ALA A 89 6.18 8.56 4.50
N VAL A 90 6.02 7.30 4.05
CA VAL A 90 6.47 6.09 4.78
C VAL A 90 7.59 5.31 4.07
N GLY A 91 8.18 5.86 3.01
CA GLY A 91 9.28 5.25 2.27
C GLY A 91 8.89 4.19 1.24
N GLU A 92 7.60 4.04 0.95
CA GLU A 92 7.01 3.03 0.05
C GLU A 92 6.55 3.62 -1.30
N GLY A 93 6.86 4.90 -1.56
CA GLY A 93 6.41 5.61 -2.75
C GLY A 93 6.99 5.02 -4.04
N SER A 94 6.22 5.10 -5.13
CA SER A 94 6.66 4.62 -6.43
C SER A 94 7.78 5.47 -7.04
N GLY A 95 7.96 6.71 -6.54
CA GLY A 95 8.86 7.72 -7.08
C GLY A 95 8.32 8.37 -8.36
N LYS A 96 7.10 8.02 -8.80
CA LYS A 96 6.43 8.56 -9.98
C LYS A 96 5.58 9.78 -9.61
N ARG A 97 5.03 10.46 -10.62
CA ARG A 97 4.14 11.62 -10.38
C ARG A 97 2.83 11.23 -9.68
N ARG A 98 2.35 10.00 -9.91
CA ARG A 98 1.13 9.40 -9.36
C ARG A 98 1.35 7.89 -9.21
N ASP A 99 0.81 7.31 -8.16
CA ASP A 99 0.74 5.87 -7.93
C ASP A 99 -0.53 5.29 -8.57
N ILE A 100 -0.44 4.96 -9.86
CA ILE A 100 -1.50 4.34 -10.66
C ILE A 100 -0.89 3.15 -11.42
N ASP A 101 -1.60 2.03 -11.44
CA ASP A 101 -1.26 0.82 -12.19
C ASP A 101 -2.43 0.34 -13.06
N GLY A 102 -2.19 -0.68 -13.90
CA GLY A 102 -3.19 -1.16 -14.87
C GLY A 102 -4.43 -1.83 -14.25
N TYR A 103 -4.40 -2.11 -12.95
CA TYR A 103 -5.53 -2.72 -12.22
C TYR A 103 -6.53 -1.64 -11.76
N ASP A 104 -6.10 -0.39 -11.60
CA ASP A 104 -6.94 0.68 -11.08
C ASP A 104 -8.20 0.94 -11.92
N ASP A 105 -8.16 0.64 -13.22
CA ASP A 105 -9.28 0.83 -14.13
C ASP A 105 -10.42 -0.17 -13.88
N ASP A 106 -10.07 -1.40 -13.50
CA ASP A 106 -11.04 -2.43 -13.20
C ASP A 106 -11.52 -2.35 -11.74
N TYR A 107 -10.69 -1.88 -10.81
CA TYR A 107 -10.99 -2.01 -9.39
C TYR A 107 -12.03 -1.01 -8.91
N LEU A 108 -12.81 -1.44 -7.91
CA LEU A 108 -13.69 -0.56 -7.17
C LEU A 108 -12.85 0.22 -6.16
N HIS A 109 -13.01 1.54 -6.11
CA HIS A 109 -12.35 2.42 -5.17
C HIS A 109 -13.38 2.88 -4.15
N LEU A 110 -13.17 2.51 -2.89
CA LEU A 110 -13.92 3.08 -1.77
C LEU A 110 -13.19 4.33 -1.30
N ILE A 111 -13.86 5.47 -1.42
CA ILE A 111 -13.30 6.80 -1.19
C ILE A 111 -13.97 7.41 0.03
N LEU A 112 -13.17 7.85 0.99
CA LEU A 112 -13.63 8.61 2.15
C LEU A 112 -13.46 10.10 1.87
N TRP A 113 -14.54 10.86 1.90
CA TRP A 113 -14.60 12.27 1.52
C TRP A 113 -14.93 13.18 2.70
N ASP A 114 -14.20 14.28 2.80
CA ASP A 114 -14.43 15.37 3.74
C ASP A 114 -15.16 16.52 3.04
N GLU A 115 -16.41 16.77 3.44
CA GLU A 115 -17.22 17.86 2.88
C GLU A 115 -16.79 19.24 3.36
N GLU A 116 -16.15 19.34 4.53
CA GLU A 116 -15.70 20.61 5.10
C GLU A 116 -14.40 21.05 4.42
N ASP A 117 -13.44 20.14 4.31
CA ASP A 117 -12.15 20.42 3.67
C ASP A 117 -12.23 20.39 2.13
N LEU A 118 -13.30 19.82 1.56
CA LEU A 118 -13.46 19.49 0.14
C LEU A 118 -12.34 18.59 -0.38
N GLU A 119 -12.11 17.49 0.34
CA GLU A 119 -10.90 16.70 0.21
C GLU A 119 -11.11 15.20 0.45
N ILE A 120 -10.35 14.38 -0.26
CA ILE A 120 -10.35 12.93 -0.04
C ILE A 120 -9.55 12.63 1.23
N VAL A 121 -10.16 12.10 2.28
CA VAL A 121 -9.43 11.72 3.51
C VAL A 121 -8.47 10.56 3.24
N GLY A 122 -8.96 9.58 2.49
CA GLY A 122 -8.22 8.38 2.10
C GLY A 122 -9.11 7.46 1.25
N ALA A 123 -8.52 6.37 0.79
CA ALA A 123 -9.24 5.38 0.00
C ALA A 123 -8.54 4.03 0.04
N TYR A 124 -9.26 3.00 -0.36
CA TYR A 124 -8.68 1.72 -0.75
C TYR A 124 -9.37 1.21 -2.00
N ARG A 125 -8.70 0.31 -2.73
CA ARG A 125 -9.31 -0.37 -3.87
C ARG A 125 -9.60 -1.83 -3.51
N PHE A 126 -10.63 -2.38 -4.12
CA PHE A 126 -10.99 -3.78 -3.95
C PHE A 126 -11.60 -4.39 -5.20
N MET A 127 -11.54 -5.72 -5.28
CA MET A 127 -12.11 -6.48 -6.38
C MET A 127 -12.54 -7.87 -5.90
N PRO A 128 -13.82 -8.26 -6.04
CA PRO A 128 -14.23 -9.65 -5.91
C PRO A 128 -13.47 -10.51 -6.94
N THR A 129 -12.68 -11.46 -6.45
CA THR A 129 -11.69 -12.17 -7.27
C THR A 129 -12.38 -13.03 -8.34
N ALA A 130 -13.53 -13.64 -8.03
CA ALA A 130 -14.31 -14.42 -9.00
C ALA A 130 -14.76 -13.61 -10.22
N ILE A 131 -15.21 -12.36 -9.99
CA ILE A 131 -15.65 -11.46 -11.07
C ILE A 131 -14.46 -11.12 -11.99
N GLN A 132 -13.31 -10.81 -11.39
CA GLN A 132 -12.13 -10.41 -12.14
C GLN A 132 -11.48 -11.59 -12.85
N LEU A 133 -11.47 -12.77 -12.25
CA LEU A 133 -11.08 -14.02 -12.90
C LEU A 133 -11.91 -14.28 -14.16
N ALA A 134 -13.25 -14.18 -14.06
CA ALA A 134 -14.12 -14.36 -15.21
C ALA A 134 -13.88 -13.32 -16.32
N LYS A 135 -13.48 -12.10 -15.95
CA LYS A 135 -13.28 -10.99 -16.89
C LYS A 135 -11.90 -10.99 -17.57
N ARG A 136 -10.83 -11.27 -16.83
CA ARG A 136 -9.43 -11.07 -17.26
C ARG A 136 -8.50 -12.23 -16.93
N GLY A 137 -9.00 -13.33 -16.37
CA GLY A 137 -8.17 -14.41 -15.88
C GLY A 137 -7.33 -14.00 -14.66
N LEU A 138 -6.29 -14.80 -14.38
CA LEU A 138 -5.39 -14.59 -13.23
C LEU A 138 -4.59 -13.29 -13.37
N GLU A 139 -4.24 -12.89 -14.59
CA GLU A 139 -3.53 -11.65 -14.91
C GLU A 139 -4.33 -10.40 -14.53
N GLY A 140 -5.65 -10.54 -14.35
CA GLY A 140 -6.52 -9.48 -13.83
C GLY A 140 -6.38 -9.22 -12.33
N ILE A 141 -5.73 -10.12 -11.57
CA ILE A 141 -5.58 -10.06 -10.11
C ILE A 141 -4.20 -9.50 -9.75
N TYR A 142 -4.13 -8.38 -9.01
CA TYR A 142 -2.85 -7.73 -8.73
C TYR A 142 -1.90 -8.62 -7.94
N SER A 143 -2.38 -9.34 -6.92
CA SER A 143 -1.53 -10.23 -6.12
C SER A 143 -1.03 -11.43 -6.91
N TYR A 144 -1.68 -11.81 -8.01
CA TYR A 144 -1.11 -12.78 -8.94
C TYR A 144 0.12 -12.24 -9.66
N SER A 145 0.42 -10.94 -9.68
CA SER A 145 1.71 -10.41 -10.12
C SER A 145 2.82 -10.55 -9.08
N LEU A 146 2.47 -10.72 -7.81
CA LEU A 146 3.40 -10.84 -6.68
C LEU A 146 3.67 -12.31 -6.29
N PHE A 147 2.68 -13.18 -6.45
CA PHE A 147 2.75 -14.59 -6.05
C PHE A 147 2.44 -15.57 -7.19
N HIS A 148 3.14 -16.69 -7.21
CA HIS A 148 2.72 -17.89 -7.93
C HIS A 148 1.63 -18.59 -7.11
N TYR A 149 0.51 -18.93 -7.74
CA TYR A 149 -0.57 -19.65 -7.10
C TYR A 149 -0.52 -21.14 -7.43
N ASP A 150 -0.76 -21.94 -6.40
CA ASP A 150 -1.06 -23.36 -6.56
C ASP A 150 -2.53 -23.54 -6.97
N GLY A 151 -2.88 -24.65 -7.65
CA GLY A 151 -4.25 -24.91 -8.10
C GLY A 151 -5.30 -24.93 -6.97
N ARG A 152 -4.89 -25.17 -5.72
CA ARG A 152 -5.77 -25.06 -4.54
C ARG A 152 -6.20 -23.64 -4.22
N MET A 153 -5.55 -22.63 -4.81
CA MET A 153 -5.92 -21.22 -4.65
C MET A 153 -7.23 -20.88 -5.37
N ASP A 154 -7.69 -21.72 -6.30
CA ASP A 154 -8.92 -21.47 -7.06
C ASP A 154 -10.13 -21.28 -6.15
N ASP A 155 -10.32 -22.12 -5.14
CA ASP A 155 -11.45 -21.99 -4.21
C ASP A 155 -11.41 -20.68 -3.41
N VAL A 156 -10.20 -20.26 -3.00
CA VAL A 156 -9.97 -18.96 -2.34
C VAL A 156 -10.32 -17.82 -3.29
N LEU A 157 -9.95 -17.92 -4.56
CA LEU A 157 -10.25 -16.88 -5.55
C LEU A 157 -11.72 -16.88 -6.00
N GLN A 158 -12.43 -18.00 -5.94
CA GLN A 158 -13.87 -18.03 -6.24
C GLN A 158 -14.72 -17.35 -5.15
N HIS A 159 -14.23 -17.31 -3.92
CA HIS A 159 -14.96 -16.74 -2.78
C HIS A 159 -14.30 -15.49 -2.18
N GLY A 160 -13.14 -15.10 -2.72
CA GLY A 160 -12.29 -14.04 -2.19
C GLY A 160 -12.61 -12.64 -2.69
N ILE A 161 -12.00 -11.68 -2.00
CA ILE A 161 -11.92 -10.28 -2.40
C ILE A 161 -10.47 -9.85 -2.24
N GLU A 162 -9.91 -9.26 -3.28
CA GLU A 162 -8.60 -8.64 -3.19
C GLU A 162 -8.74 -7.20 -2.71
N LEU A 163 -7.94 -6.84 -1.71
CA LEU A 163 -7.84 -5.48 -1.17
C LEU A 163 -6.44 -4.93 -1.41
N GLY A 164 -6.33 -3.65 -1.73
CA GLY A 164 -5.03 -3.03 -1.95
C GLY A 164 -5.04 -1.52 -1.96
N ARG A 165 -3.82 -0.96 -2.02
CA ARG A 165 -3.56 0.48 -2.14
C ARG A 165 -4.34 1.33 -1.12
N SER A 166 -4.53 0.81 0.09
CA SER A 166 -5.18 1.55 1.17
C SER A 166 -4.27 2.68 1.65
N PHE A 167 -4.79 3.89 1.77
CA PHE A 167 -4.05 5.02 2.29
C PHE A 167 -4.96 6.00 3.03
N ILE A 168 -4.42 6.67 4.03
CA ILE A 168 -4.95 7.91 4.59
C ILE A 168 -3.93 9.01 4.29
N GLN A 169 -4.37 10.19 3.87
CA GLN A 169 -3.42 11.27 3.63
C GLN A 169 -2.66 11.64 4.91
N PRO A 170 -1.36 12.01 4.81
CA PRO A 170 -0.57 12.38 5.97
C PRO A 170 -1.18 13.46 6.86
N ARG A 171 -1.88 14.44 6.28
CA ARG A 171 -2.53 15.51 7.07
C ARG A 171 -3.66 15.02 8.00
N TYR A 172 -4.21 13.83 7.75
CA TYR A 172 -5.25 13.23 8.57
C TYR A 172 -4.69 12.19 9.56
N TRP A 173 -3.38 11.90 9.52
CA TRP A 173 -2.74 11.04 10.51
C TRP A 173 -2.87 11.65 11.92
N GLY A 174 -3.26 10.83 12.89
CA GLY A 174 -3.48 11.25 14.28
C GLY A 174 -4.78 12.00 14.54
N ARG A 175 -5.47 12.52 13.50
CA ARG A 175 -6.80 13.16 13.64
C ARG A 175 -7.94 12.17 13.44
N SER A 176 -7.76 11.18 12.57
CA SER A 176 -8.71 10.07 12.43
C SER A 176 -8.33 8.94 13.39
N ARG A 177 -9.08 8.76 14.48
CA ARG A 177 -8.94 7.59 15.37
C ARG A 177 -9.51 6.30 14.76
N ALA A 178 -10.31 6.41 13.70
CA ALA A 178 -10.83 5.28 12.95
C ALA A 178 -10.05 5.13 11.63
N GLY A 179 -9.63 3.91 11.30
CA GLY A 179 -9.08 3.59 9.98
C GLY A 179 -10.11 3.79 8.86
N LEU A 180 -9.78 3.38 7.64
CA LEU A 180 -10.77 3.40 6.55
C LEU A 180 -11.91 2.43 6.90
N PRO A 181 -13.18 2.87 6.79
CA PRO A 181 -14.32 2.00 7.06
C PRO A 181 -14.42 0.91 5.98
N VAL A 182 -14.60 -0.36 6.40
CA VAL A 182 -15.07 -1.40 5.48
C VAL A 182 -16.59 -1.36 5.48
N VAL A 183 -17.16 -1.16 4.30
CA VAL A 183 -18.61 -1.06 4.13
C VAL A 183 -19.13 -2.34 3.47
N ARG A 184 -20.23 -2.87 4.01
CA ARG A 184 -20.99 -3.94 3.35
C ARG A 184 -21.59 -3.39 2.06
N HIS A 185 -21.28 -4.02 0.93
CA HIS A 185 -21.77 -3.64 -0.38
C HIS A 185 -22.32 -4.87 -1.09
N ARG A 186 -23.31 -4.72 -1.98
CA ARG A 186 -24.00 -5.86 -2.64
C ARG A 186 -23.06 -6.75 -3.48
N ARG A 187 -21.96 -6.18 -3.97
CA ARG A 187 -20.89 -6.92 -4.68
C ARG A 187 -19.90 -7.63 -3.73
N LEU A 188 -20.05 -7.46 -2.42
CA LEU A 188 -19.29 -8.14 -1.38
C LEU A 188 -20.17 -9.25 -0.79
N SER A 189 -19.85 -10.50 -1.07
CA SER A 189 -20.53 -11.66 -0.46
C SER A 189 -20.41 -11.60 1.06
N GLY A 190 -21.54 -11.51 1.78
CA GLY A 190 -21.82 -11.84 3.21
C GLY A 190 -20.85 -11.48 4.36
N ALA A 191 -19.54 -11.70 4.21
CA ALA A 191 -18.62 -11.94 5.32
C ALA A 191 -17.71 -10.77 5.73
N LEU A 192 -17.78 -9.59 5.09
CA LEU A 192 -16.92 -8.44 5.44
C LEU A 192 -17.60 -7.39 6.32
N SER A 193 -18.61 -7.75 7.12
CA SER A 193 -19.13 -6.83 8.13
C SER A 193 -18.11 -6.58 9.24
N ALA A 194 -17.76 -5.31 9.41
CA ALA A 194 -17.12 -4.76 10.61
C ALA A 194 -15.62 -5.07 10.81
N LEU A 195 -14.81 -4.92 9.76
CA LEU A 195 -13.38 -4.66 9.95
C LEU A 195 -13.08 -3.18 9.66
N SER A 196 -12.35 -2.51 10.53
CA SER A 196 -11.63 -1.29 10.14
C SER A 196 -10.32 -1.74 9.52
N LEU A 197 -10.04 -1.36 8.27
CA LEU A 197 -8.69 -1.54 7.73
C LEU A 197 -7.80 -0.51 8.43
N SER A 198 -7.06 -0.96 9.44
CA SER A 198 -5.90 -0.24 9.89
C SER A 198 -4.93 -0.22 8.72
N VAL A 199 -4.74 0.97 8.13
CA VAL A 199 -3.72 1.17 7.10
C VAL A 199 -2.38 1.01 7.81
N TRP A 200 -1.86 -0.22 7.81
CA TRP A 200 -0.48 -0.50 8.19
C TRP A 200 0.40 -0.03 7.04
N SER A 201 0.75 1.26 7.11
CA SER A 201 1.71 1.84 6.19
C SER A 201 3.10 1.25 6.45
N GLY A 202 3.47 0.30 5.61
CA GLY A 202 4.86 -0.05 5.30
C GLY A 202 5.51 -1.04 6.26
N VAL A 203 5.76 -2.26 5.76
CA VAL A 203 6.82 -3.11 6.28
C VAL A 203 8.17 -2.43 6.03
N ASP A 204 8.28 -1.49 5.06
CA ASP A 204 9.53 -0.79 4.81
C ASP A 204 9.94 0.26 5.85
N PHE A 205 9.01 0.71 6.69
CA PHE A 205 9.32 1.59 7.82
C PHE A 205 10.15 0.87 8.91
N TRP A 206 10.01 -0.45 8.99
CA TRP A 206 10.66 -1.25 10.01
C TRP A 206 12.15 -1.37 9.67
N ARG A 207 13.01 -1.12 10.66
CA ARG A 207 14.44 -1.47 10.59
C ARG A 207 14.54 -2.92 10.10
N ILE A 208 15.51 -3.22 9.23
CA ILE A 208 15.71 -4.55 8.63
C ILE A 208 15.59 -5.67 9.67
N ALA A 209 16.23 -5.47 10.84
CA ALA A 209 16.14 -6.39 11.97
C ALA A 209 14.70 -6.70 12.42
N ALA A 210 13.80 -5.72 12.50
CA ALA A 210 12.42 -5.96 12.91
C ALA A 210 11.63 -6.74 11.84
N ARG A 211 11.96 -6.58 10.55
CA ARG A 211 11.39 -7.39 9.48
C ARG A 211 11.88 -8.83 9.57
N ASP A 212 13.19 -9.03 9.77
CA ASP A 212 13.78 -10.35 9.99
C ASP A 212 13.12 -11.07 11.16
N LEU A 213 12.91 -10.37 12.28
CA LEU A 213 12.22 -10.88 13.46
C LEU A 213 10.79 -11.34 13.16
N LEU A 214 10.03 -10.51 12.46
CA LEU A 214 8.64 -10.82 12.13
C LEU A 214 8.57 -12.02 11.18
N VAL A 215 9.42 -12.05 10.14
CA VAL A 215 9.51 -13.19 9.21
C VAL A 215 9.92 -14.47 9.93
N ALA A 216 10.90 -14.40 10.84
CA ALA A 216 11.34 -15.55 11.62
C ALA A 216 10.23 -16.06 12.55
N PHE A 217 9.52 -15.15 13.23
CA PHE A 217 8.38 -15.48 14.09
C PHE A 217 7.28 -16.24 13.32
N TYR A 218 6.83 -15.71 12.18
CA TYR A 218 5.79 -16.37 11.39
C TYR A 218 6.25 -17.70 10.79
N ARG A 219 7.51 -17.82 10.36
CA ARG A 219 8.05 -19.09 9.86
C ARG A 219 8.13 -20.17 10.95
N MET A 220 8.45 -19.78 12.18
CA MET A 220 8.61 -20.69 13.32
C MET A 220 7.26 -21.16 13.87
N TRP A 221 6.32 -20.24 14.05
CA TRP A 221 5.06 -20.52 14.75
C TRP A 221 3.87 -20.75 13.82
N PHE A 222 3.93 -20.28 12.58
CA PHE A 222 2.87 -20.40 11.59
C PHE A 222 3.42 -20.89 10.23
N PRO A 223 4.15 -22.02 10.19
CA PRO A 223 4.66 -22.55 8.94
C PRO A 223 3.50 -22.88 8.00
N ALA A 224 3.67 -22.56 6.71
CA ALA A 224 2.67 -22.90 5.70
C ALA A 224 2.55 -24.43 5.61
N THR A 225 1.38 -24.96 5.96
CA THR A 225 1.06 -26.40 5.81
C THR A 225 0.83 -26.76 4.35
N HIS A 226 0.32 -25.82 3.56
CA HIS A 226 0.15 -25.91 2.12
C HIS A 226 0.53 -24.58 1.46
N PRO A 227 1.46 -24.56 0.49
CA PRO A 227 1.84 -23.32 -0.19
C PRO A 227 0.76 -22.96 -1.23
N LEU A 228 -0.34 -22.33 -0.78
CA LEU A 228 -1.39 -21.83 -1.67
C LEU A 228 -0.88 -20.73 -2.60
N ALA A 229 0.06 -19.93 -2.10
CA ALA A 229 0.70 -18.85 -2.82
C ALA A 229 2.17 -18.72 -2.41
N GLU A 230 3.07 -18.68 -3.38
CA GLU A 230 4.51 -18.50 -3.18
C GLU A 230 4.97 -17.16 -3.74
N SER A 231 5.69 -16.37 -2.93
CA SER A 231 6.18 -15.07 -3.38
C SER A 231 7.19 -15.26 -4.52
N ARG A 232 7.03 -14.50 -5.60
CA ARG A 232 8.04 -14.43 -6.69
C ARG A 232 9.35 -13.80 -6.23
N ARG A 233 9.33 -13.10 -5.10
CA ARG A 233 10.50 -12.50 -4.45
C ARG A 233 10.47 -12.92 -2.98
N PRO A 234 10.79 -14.19 -2.67
CA PRO A 234 10.73 -14.68 -1.31
C PRO A 234 11.73 -13.92 -0.44
N TYR A 235 11.30 -13.56 0.77
CA TYR A 235 12.21 -12.92 1.72
C TYR A 235 13.34 -13.90 2.07
N PRO A 236 14.62 -13.47 2.06
CA PRO A 236 15.73 -14.37 2.31
C PRO A 236 15.59 -15.11 3.64
N ALA A 237 16.12 -16.32 3.71
CA ALA A 237 16.18 -17.11 4.93
C ALA A 237 17.41 -16.68 5.78
N SER A 238 17.44 -15.43 6.25
CA SER A 238 18.43 -14.95 7.21
C SER A 238 18.06 -15.41 8.63
N LEU A 239 18.03 -16.72 8.86
CA LEU A 239 17.70 -17.31 10.17
C LEU A 239 18.87 -17.48 11.17
N PRO A 240 20.17 -17.62 10.81
CA PRO A 240 21.18 -17.95 11.82
C PRO A 240 21.47 -16.84 12.86
N ASP A 241 21.77 -15.62 12.41
CA ASP A 241 22.32 -14.59 13.30
C ASP A 241 21.25 -13.91 14.18
N VAL A 242 20.02 -13.82 13.69
CA VAL A 242 18.91 -13.16 14.38
C VAL A 242 18.32 -14.08 15.46
N LEU A 243 18.21 -15.38 15.20
CA LEU A 243 17.75 -16.34 16.20
C LEU A 243 18.79 -16.58 17.31
N ALA A 244 20.09 -16.45 17.01
CA ALA A 244 21.14 -16.48 18.02
C ALA A 244 20.93 -15.42 19.13
N GLN A 245 20.29 -14.29 18.83
CA GLN A 245 19.97 -13.25 19.83
C GLN A 245 18.85 -13.68 20.80
N PHE A 246 17.95 -14.58 20.40
CA PHE A 246 16.91 -15.13 21.29
C PHE A 246 17.44 -16.26 22.17
N TRP A 247 18.39 -17.05 21.67
CA TRP A 247 18.96 -18.17 22.42
C TRP A 247 20.18 -17.79 23.29
N ALA A 248 20.87 -16.69 22.99
CA ALA A 248 21.96 -16.17 23.83
C ALA A 248 21.46 -15.52 25.13
N GLY A 249 20.18 -15.16 25.21
CA GLY A 249 19.54 -14.70 26.44
C GLY A 249 19.01 -15.87 27.27
N ARG A 250 19.88 -16.51 28.07
CA ARG A 250 19.37 -17.24 29.24
C ARG A 250 18.57 -16.23 30.06
N ILE A 251 17.26 -16.43 30.16
CA ILE A 251 16.44 -15.78 31.17
C ILE A 251 16.97 -16.28 32.51
N THR A 252 17.96 -15.59 33.07
CA THR A 252 18.27 -15.71 34.48
C THR A 252 17.06 -15.12 35.20
N THR A 253 16.31 -15.98 35.86
CA THR A 253 15.29 -15.60 36.84
C THR A 253 15.94 -14.71 37.89
N THR A 254 15.87 -13.39 37.69
CA THR A 254 16.16 -12.44 38.76
C THR A 254 14.94 -12.45 39.67
N THR A 255 15.10 -13.12 40.80
CA THR A 255 14.18 -13.06 41.94
C THR A 255 13.97 -11.59 42.34
N TRP A 256 12.71 -11.15 42.40
CA TRP A 256 12.34 -9.87 42.99
C TRP A 256 12.65 -9.89 44.50
N PRO A 257 13.32 -8.86 45.07
CA PRO A 257 13.37 -8.70 46.52
C PRO A 257 12.02 -8.15 46.99
N GLY A 258 11.49 -8.75 48.05
CA GLY A 258 10.23 -8.38 48.70
C GLY A 258 10.32 -7.14 49.58
#